data_AF-A0AAP2RIX7-F1
#
_entry.id   AF-A0AAP2RIX7-F1
#
_cell.length_a   1.000
_cell.length_b   1.000
_cell.length_c   1.000
_cell.angle_alpha   90.00
_cell.angle_beta   90.00
_cell.angle_gamma   90.00
#
_symmetry.space_group_name_H-M   'P 1'
#
loop_
_entity.id
_entity.type
_entity.pdbx_description
1 polymer ?
#
loop_
_entity_poly.entity_id
_entity_poly.type
_entity_poly.pdbx_seq_one_letter_code
_entity_poly.pdbx_strand_id
1 'polypeptide(L)'
;MPEKVKLDGCVNCRACEMACSLHHTGKFGYKYSSISIGFAGDGVGVCFKEPFTCDTCEGEGENNFQCVKYCYRAKDALRIFIAAQGRGESAV
;
A
#
# COMPACT_ATOMS: atom_id res chain seq x y z
N MET A 1 -2.67 8.34 -13.67
CA MET A 1 -2.25 7.67 -12.43
C MET A 1 -3.48 7.60 -11.53
N PRO A 2 -3.77 6.44 -10.91
CA PRO A 2 -4.95 6.29 -10.07
C PRO A 2 -4.93 7.28 -8.90
N GLU A 3 -6.13 7.71 -8.50
CA GLU A 3 -6.34 8.61 -7.36
C GLU A 3 -5.82 7.94 -6.08
N LYS A 4 -5.15 8.73 -5.24
CA LYS A 4 -4.58 8.24 -3.98
C LYS A 4 -5.52 8.51 -2.84
N VAL A 5 -5.86 7.46 -2.09
CA VAL A 5 -6.61 7.54 -0.84
C VAL A 5 -5.67 8.02 0.26
N LYS A 6 -6.03 9.09 0.97
CA LYS A 6 -5.22 9.64 2.08
C LYS A 6 -5.04 8.58 3.18
N LEU A 7 -3.81 8.38 3.61
CA LEU A 7 -3.45 7.49 4.72
C LEU A 7 -3.08 8.33 5.93
N ASP A 8 -3.95 8.34 6.94
CA ASP A 8 -3.66 9.04 8.18
C ASP A 8 -2.39 8.49 8.85
N GLY A 9 -1.55 9.40 9.35
CA GLY A 9 -0.24 9.09 9.92
C GLY A 9 0.86 8.66 8.92
N CYS A 10 0.58 8.58 7.62
CA CYS A 10 1.60 8.21 6.63
C CYS A 10 2.62 9.34 6.43
N VAL A 11 3.90 8.98 6.50
CA VAL A 11 5.04 9.93 6.39
C VAL A 11 5.84 9.74 5.09
N ASN A 12 5.26 9.07 4.08
CA ASN A 12 5.90 8.82 2.78
C ASN A 12 7.29 8.13 2.86
N CYS A 13 7.50 7.24 3.85
CA CYS A 13 8.78 6.52 4.02
C CYS A 13 9.02 5.40 3.01
N ARG A 14 8.01 5.05 2.18
CA ARG A 14 8.08 4.03 1.11
C ARG A 14 8.39 2.60 1.58
N ALA A 15 8.43 2.33 2.89
CA ALA A 15 8.75 1.00 3.42
C ALA A 15 7.73 -0.07 2.99
N CYS A 16 6.45 0.28 2.93
CA CYS A 16 5.38 -0.61 2.46
C CYS A 16 5.53 -0.97 0.97
N GLU A 17 6.03 -0.07 0.13
CA GLU A 17 6.37 -0.38 -1.27
C GLU A 17 7.59 -1.30 -1.37
N MET A 18 8.61 -1.07 -0.55
CA MET A 18 9.78 -1.97 -0.49
C MET A 18 9.40 -3.39 -0.07
N ALA A 19 8.57 -3.51 0.97
CA ALA A 19 8.07 -4.80 1.44
C ALA A 19 7.23 -5.52 0.37
N CYS A 20 6.36 -4.78 -0.31
CA CYS A 20 5.56 -5.31 -1.41
C CYS A 20 6.44 -5.75 -2.59
N SER A 21 7.46 -4.98 -2.98
CA SER A 21 8.38 -5.39 -4.05
C SER A 21 9.19 -6.64 -3.68
N LEU A 22 9.58 -6.75 -2.40
CA LEU A 22 10.31 -7.91 -1.88
C LEU A 22 9.44 -9.17 -1.97
N HIS A 23 8.15 -9.08 -1.62
CA HIS A 23 7.22 -10.19 -1.77
C HIS A 23 7.11 -10.64 -3.25
N HIS A 24 6.89 -9.72 -4.18
CA HIS A 24 6.69 -10.07 -5.59
C HIS A 24 7.95 -10.59 -6.30
N THR A 25 9.14 -10.10 -5.92
CA THR A 25 10.36 -10.31 -6.73
C THR A 25 11.56 -10.86 -5.95
N GLY A 26 11.46 -10.96 -4.63
CA GLY A 26 12.61 -11.24 -3.76
C GLY A 26 13.67 -10.14 -3.73
N LYS A 27 13.40 -8.96 -4.32
CA LYS A 27 14.34 -7.84 -4.44
C LYS A 27 13.70 -6.53 -4.00
N PHE A 28 14.52 -5.62 -3.46
CA PHE A 28 14.08 -4.28 -3.12
C PHE A 28 14.01 -3.40 -4.37
N GLY A 29 12.83 -2.85 -4.64
CA GLY A 29 12.64 -1.88 -5.71
C GLY A 29 11.19 -1.45 -5.83
N TYR A 30 10.88 -0.21 -5.40
CA TYR A 30 9.50 0.32 -5.41
C TYR A 30 8.83 0.25 -6.78
N LYS A 31 9.57 0.10 -7.89
CA LYS A 31 8.97 -0.08 -9.22
C LYS A 31 8.12 -1.36 -9.29
N TYR A 32 8.50 -2.41 -8.57
CA TYR A 32 7.84 -3.72 -8.57
C TYR A 32 6.79 -3.90 -7.48
N SER A 33 6.47 -2.85 -6.72
CA SER A 33 5.36 -2.91 -5.77
C SER A 33 4.01 -2.76 -6.46
N SER A 34 2.99 -3.43 -5.94
CA SER A 34 1.59 -3.29 -6.35
C SER A 34 0.93 -2.00 -5.85
N ILE A 35 1.48 -1.38 -4.80
CA ILE A 35 1.02 -0.09 -4.26
C ILE A 35 1.96 1.04 -4.63
N SER A 36 1.46 2.27 -4.61
CA SER A 36 2.23 3.50 -4.80
C SER A 36 1.89 4.52 -3.73
N ILE A 37 2.90 5.01 -3.01
CA ILE A 37 2.75 6.08 -2.02
C ILE A 37 3.15 7.42 -2.64
N GLY A 38 2.42 8.48 -2.28
CA GLY A 38 2.78 9.84 -2.65
C GLY A 38 1.84 10.87 -2.05
N PHE A 39 2.05 12.14 -2.37
CA PHE A 39 1.20 13.22 -1.87
C PHE A 39 -0.24 13.08 -2.38
N ALA A 40 -1.20 13.35 -1.49
CA ALA A 40 -2.64 13.35 -1.73
C ALA A 40 -3.25 14.52 -0.95
N GLY A 41 -3.54 15.63 -1.63
CA GLY A 41 -3.97 16.88 -1.01
C GLY A 41 -2.91 17.45 -0.06
N ASP A 42 -3.30 17.69 1.19
CA ASP A 42 -2.48 18.18 2.31
C ASP A 42 -1.70 17.06 3.03
N GLY A 43 -1.82 15.81 2.57
CA GLY A 43 -1.21 14.65 3.23
C GLY A 43 -0.54 13.69 2.26
N VAL A 44 -0.38 12.44 2.73
CA VAL A 44 0.19 11.34 1.98
C VAL A 44 -0.89 10.29 1.77
N GLY A 45 -0.98 9.75 0.57
CA GLY A 45 -1.94 8.72 0.21
C GLY A 45 -1.31 7.51 -0.48
N VAL A 46 -2.15 6.51 -0.70
CA VAL A 46 -1.83 5.25 -1.36
C VAL A 46 -2.82 4.99 -2.49
N CYS A 47 -2.33 4.38 -3.56
CA CYS A 47 -3.18 3.74 -4.57
C CYS A 47 -2.55 2.41 -5.00
N PHE A 48 -3.36 1.56 -5.62
CA PHE A 48 -2.82 0.44 -6.39
C PHE A 48 -2.23 0.96 -7.69
N LYS A 49 -1.17 0.32 -8.17
CA LYS A 49 -0.62 0.59 -9.49
C LYS A 49 -1.41 -0.15 -10.55
N GLU A 50 -1.37 0.41 -11.75
CA GLU A 50 -1.84 -0.25 -12.95
C GLU A 50 -0.63 -0.83 -13.72
N PRO A 51 -0.70 -2.09 -14.19
CA PRO A 51 -1.80 -3.03 -13.98
C PRO A 51 -1.90 -3.52 -12.53
N PHE A 52 -3.12 -3.81 -12.08
CA PHE A 52 -3.36 -4.37 -10.75
C PHE A 52 -2.65 -5.72 -10.58
N THR A 53 -1.73 -5.78 -9.62
CA THR A 53 -0.82 -6.91 -9.39
C THR A 53 -0.80 -7.38 -7.93
N CYS A 54 -1.66 -6.81 -7.09
CA CYS A 54 -1.75 -7.21 -5.69
C CYS A 54 -2.46 -8.57 -5.58
N ASP A 55 -1.76 -9.56 -5.07
CA ASP A 55 -2.23 -10.91 -4.76
C ASP A 55 -2.64 -11.06 -3.29
N THR A 56 -2.75 -9.94 -2.57
CA THR A 56 -3.05 -9.92 -1.12
C THR A 56 -2.08 -10.75 -0.27
N CYS A 57 -0.85 -10.98 -0.76
CA CYS A 57 0.15 -11.85 -0.13
C CYS A 57 -0.38 -13.28 0.12
N GLU A 58 -1.10 -13.83 -0.87
CA GLU A 58 -1.63 -15.20 -0.82
C GLU A 58 -0.53 -16.21 -0.43
N GLY A 59 -0.85 -17.11 0.48
CA GLY A 59 0.09 -18.13 0.98
C GLY A 59 0.93 -17.72 2.18
N GLU A 60 0.92 -16.46 2.62
CA GLU A 60 1.66 -15.99 3.80
C GLU A 60 0.83 -16.02 5.12
N GLY A 61 -0.41 -16.50 5.07
CA GLY A 61 -1.35 -16.59 6.20
C GLY A 61 -2.36 -15.43 6.23
N GLU A 62 -3.56 -15.69 6.76
CA GLU A 62 -4.63 -14.68 6.84
C GLU A 62 -4.14 -13.41 7.56
N ASN A 63 -4.31 -12.25 6.92
CA ASN A 63 -3.92 -10.93 7.43
C ASN A 63 -2.42 -10.62 7.50
N ASN A 64 -1.56 -11.41 6.83
CA ASN A 64 -0.11 -11.20 6.86
C ASN A 64 0.39 -10.34 5.68
N PHE A 65 -0.25 -9.18 5.44
CA PHE A 65 0.19 -8.29 4.37
C PHE A 65 1.56 -7.71 4.68
N GLN A 66 2.58 -8.03 3.87
CA GLN A 66 3.94 -7.53 4.08
C GLN A 66 4.00 -6.00 4.11
N CYS A 67 3.24 -5.35 3.23
CA CYS A 67 3.16 -3.88 3.21
C CYS A 67 2.61 -3.28 4.53
N VAL A 68 1.68 -3.96 5.20
CA VAL A 68 1.14 -3.56 6.51
C VAL A 68 2.12 -3.88 7.62
N LYS A 69 2.73 -5.07 7.60
CA LYS A 69 3.71 -5.53 8.59
C LYS A 69 4.87 -4.55 8.76
N TYR A 70 5.37 -4.00 7.65
CA TYR A 70 6.49 -3.05 7.65
C TYR A 70 6.05 -1.57 7.66
N CYS A 71 4.75 -1.29 7.75
CA CYS A 71 4.26 0.07 7.91
C CYS A 71 4.35 0.49 9.38
N TYR A 72 5.26 1.40 9.72
CA TYR A 72 5.46 1.81 11.11
C TYR A 72 4.34 2.70 11.67
N ARG A 73 3.87 3.69 10.89
CA ARG A 73 2.94 4.72 11.37
C ARG A 73 1.49 4.59 10.92
N ALA A 74 1.25 4.12 9.69
CA ALA A 74 -0.08 4.11 9.08
C ALA A 74 -0.58 2.67 8.81
N LYS A 75 -0.19 1.70 9.64
CA LYS A 75 -0.46 0.27 9.43
C LYS A 75 -1.96 -0.03 9.33
N ASP A 76 -2.77 0.56 10.20
CA ASP A 76 -4.20 0.24 10.31
C ASP A 76 -4.97 0.83 9.12
N ALA A 77 -4.68 2.09 8.77
CA ALA A 77 -5.22 2.72 7.57
C ALA A 77 -4.81 1.96 6.28
N LEU A 78 -3.56 1.51 6.20
CA LEU A 78 -3.08 0.71 5.07
C LEU A 78 -3.77 -0.67 5.01
N ARG A 79 -4.00 -1.32 6.15
CA ARG A 79 -4.73 -2.58 6.23
C ARG A 79 -6.15 -2.44 5.72
N ILE A 80 -6.86 -1.39 6.11
CA ILE A 80 -8.21 -1.08 5.64
C ILE A 80 -8.20 -0.89 4.12
N PHE A 81 -7.26 -0.10 3.60
CA PHE A 81 -7.11 0.11 2.15
C PHE A 81 -6.91 -1.21 1.37
N ILE A 82 -6.02 -2.09 1.85
CA ILE A 82 -5.76 -3.39 1.20
C ILE A 82 -7.00 -4.29 1.29
N ALA A 83 -7.64 -4.39 2.45
CA ALA A 83 -8.84 -5.22 2.65
C ALA A 83 -10.02 -4.76 1.79
N ALA A 84 -10.13 -3.45 1.56
CA ALA A 84 -11.16 -2.89 0.68
C ALA A 84 -10.80 -3.00 -0.82
N GLN A 85 -9.68 -3.64 -1.17
CA GLN A 85 -9.16 -3.72 -2.55
C GLN A 85 -9.10 -2.34 -3.23
N GLY A 86 -8.73 -1.31 -2.45
CA GLY A 86 -8.54 0.04 -2.95
C GLY A 86 -9.84 0.82 -3.15
N ARG A 87 -10.98 0.27 -2.73
CA ARG A 87 -12.25 0.99 -2.61
C ARG A 87 -12.27 1.74 -1.29
N GLY A 88 -11.85 3.00 -1.31
CA GLY A 88 -12.14 3.96 -0.24
C GLY A 88 -13.07 5.02 -0.81
N GLU A 89 -14.24 5.20 -0.21
CA GLU A 89 -15.12 6.33 -0.52
C GLU A 89 -14.31 7.62 -0.40
N SER A 90 -14.32 8.44 -1.46
CA SER A 90 -13.99 9.85 -1.35
C SER A 90 -14.85 10.40 -0.21
N ALA A 91 -14.23 10.74 0.91
CA ALA A 91 -14.87 11.60 1.88
C ALA A 91 -15.19 12.91 1.14
N VAL A 92 -16.50 13.15 0.98
CA VAL A 92 -17.16 14.39 0.55
C VAL A 92 -16.45 15.66 1.02
#